data_AF-A0A2H0YCU1-F1
#
_entry.id   AF-A0A2H0YCU1-F1
#
_cell.length_a   1.000
_cell.length_b   1.000
_cell.length_c   1.000
_cell.angle_alpha   90.00
_cell.angle_beta   90.00
_cell.angle_gamma   90.00
#
_symmetry.space_group_name_H-M   'P 1'
#
loop_
_entity.id
_entity.type
_entity.pdbx_description
1 polymer ?
#
loop_
_entity_poly.entity_id
_entity_poly.type
_entity_poly.pdbx_seq_one_letter_code
_entity_poly.pdbx_strand_id
1 'polypeptide(L)'
;MVKTIFKISKWLKEKLLIFSIVAVIYFWGVWASLGLTLGYLVSRFFAGKNEKMEGRIPSLKIPLWKYRFHLHHWLAVGGAMIAVKIYGIFDLNSFFFWLGGGVVLQGILCYNNWHKVIYRKQDRRV
;
A
#
# COMPACT_ATOMS: atom_id res chain seq x y z
N MET A 1 -0.44 50.64 24.77
CA MET A 1 -0.73 50.06 23.44
C MET A 1 0.60 49.77 22.76
N VAL A 2 1.19 48.58 22.94
CA VAL A 2 2.50 48.24 22.38
C VAL A 2 2.29 47.16 21.32
N LYS A 3 2.20 47.57 20.05
CA LYS A 3 2.26 46.63 18.92
C LYS A 3 3.74 46.41 18.57
N THR A 4 4.40 45.48 19.26
CA THR A 4 5.72 45.02 18.85
C THR A 4 5.54 44.11 17.63
N ILE A 5 5.57 44.69 16.43
CA ILE A 5 5.57 43.92 15.18
C ILE A 5 6.99 43.39 14.98
N PHE A 6 7.21 42.13 15.34
CA PHE A 6 8.49 41.44 15.12
C PHE A 6 8.75 41.34 13.60
N LYS A 7 9.61 42.20 13.07
CA LYS A 7 9.94 42.22 11.63
C LYS A 7 11.00 41.15 11.35
N ILE A 8 10.54 39.93 11.07
CA ILE A 8 11.40 38.80 10.68
C ILE A 8 12.15 39.16 9.39
N SER A 9 13.48 38.99 9.37
CA SER A 9 14.31 39.26 8.20
C SER A 9 13.96 38.33 7.02
N LYS A 10 14.16 38.79 5.78
CA LYS A 10 13.91 37.98 4.57
C LYS A 10 14.65 36.65 4.63
N TRP A 11 15.92 36.69 5.04
CA TRP A 11 16.76 35.51 5.22
C TRP A 11 16.17 34.52 6.23
N LEU A 12 15.68 34.98 7.38
CA LEU A 12 15.07 34.12 8.39
C LEU A 12 13.75 33.51 7.88
N LYS A 13 12.94 34.25 7.11
CA LYS A 13 11.72 33.72 6.46
C LYS A 13 12.04 32.60 5.47
N GLU A 14 13.06 32.78 4.63
CA GLU A 14 13.49 31.78 3.65
C GLU A 14 13.99 30.50 4.33
N LYS A 15 14.78 30.62 5.40
CA LYS A 15 15.25 29.46 6.17
C LYS A 15 14.12 28.73 6.88
N LEU A 16 13.17 29.45 7.48
CA LEU A 16 11.98 28.85 8.09
C LEU A 16 11.12 28.14 7.05
N LEU A 17 10.97 28.70 5.85
CA LEU A 17 10.23 28.06 4.77
C LEU A 17 10.90 26.74 4.34
N ILE A 18 12.21 26.75 4.09
CA ILE A 18 12.96 25.54 3.71
C ILE A 18 12.85 24.48 4.81
N PHE A 19 13.06 24.88 6.07
CA PHE A 19 12.93 23.97 7.21
C PHE A 19 11.53 23.36 7.30
N SER A 20 10.49 24.17 7.11
CA SER A 20 9.10 23.70 7.12
C SER A 20 8.82 22.69 6.00
N ILE A 21 9.30 22.96 4.79
CA ILE A 21 9.16 22.05 3.65
C ILE A 21 9.85 20.71 3.94
N VAL A 22 11.10 20.75 4.44
CA VAL A 22 11.85 19.54 4.81
C VAL A 22 11.12 18.76 5.92
N ALA A 23 10.62 19.45 6.94
CA ALA A 23 9.87 18.83 8.03
C ALA A 23 8.59 18.14 7.52
N VAL A 24 7.84 18.78 6.62
CA VAL A 24 6.63 18.19 6.02
C VAL A 24 6.97 16.96 5.18
N ILE A 25 8.01 17.03 4.34
CA ILE A 25 8.47 15.88 3.54
C ILE A 25 8.89 14.72 4.44
N TYR A 26 9.67 15.00 5.48
CA TYR A 26 10.12 14.00 6.43
C TYR A 26 8.96 13.35 7.16
N PHE A 27 8.04 14.16 7.69
CA PHE A 27 6.84 13.67 8.36
C PHE A 27 6.01 12.76 7.44
N TRP A 28 5.77 13.20 6.20
CA TRP A 28 5.04 12.40 5.22
C TRP A 28 5.77 11.10 4.87
N GLY A 29 7.09 11.14 4.74
CA GLY A 29 7.92 9.97 4.49
C GLY A 29 7.86 8.95 5.62
N VAL A 30 7.94 9.39 6.88
CA VAL A 30 7.79 8.53 8.06
C VAL A 30 6.37 7.93 8.10
N TRP A 31 5.35 8.76 7.86
CA TRP A 31 3.95 8.31 7.85
C TRP A 31 3.70 7.24 6.77
N ALA A 32 4.21 7.46 5.57
CA ALA A 32 4.13 6.50 4.48
C ALA A 32 4.89 5.21 4.78
N SER A 33 6.12 5.33 5.31
CA SER A 33 6.95 4.18 5.67
C SER A 33 6.27 3.32 6.73
N LEU A 34 5.70 3.94 7.76
CA LEU A 34 4.97 3.23 8.81
C LEU A 34 3.76 2.48 8.24
N GLY A 35 2.96 3.13 7.40
CA GLY A 35 1.83 2.48 6.73
C GLY A 35 2.26 1.29 5.89
N LEU A 36 3.24 1.49 5.00
CA LEU A 36 3.78 0.42 4.12
C LEU A 36 4.32 -0.75 4.93
N THR A 37 5.12 -0.49 5.97
CA THR A 37 5.69 -1.55 6.82
C THR A 37 4.59 -2.32 7.57
N LEU A 38 3.62 -1.62 8.18
CA LEU A 38 2.53 -2.29 8.86
C LEU A 38 1.67 -3.12 7.92
N GLY A 39 1.31 -2.57 6.76
CA GLY A 39 0.58 -3.30 5.73
C GLY A 39 1.30 -4.57 5.28
N TYR A 40 2.62 -4.48 5.05
CA TYR A 40 3.46 -5.60 4.69
C TYR A 40 3.54 -6.66 5.79
N LEU A 41 3.73 -6.25 7.05
CA LEU A 41 3.81 -7.19 8.18
C LEU A 41 2.47 -7.90 8.42
N VAL A 42 1.37 -7.17 8.35
CA VAL A 42 0.02 -7.72 8.48
C VAL A 42 -0.24 -8.74 7.38
N SER A 43 -0.03 -8.40 6.12
CA SER A 43 -0.22 -9.37 5.02
C SER A 43 0.72 -10.56 5.15
N ARG A 44 1.98 -10.35 5.54
CA ARG A 44 2.95 -11.43 5.79
C ARG A 44 2.51 -12.36 6.92
N PHE A 45 1.87 -11.82 7.96
CA PHE A 45 1.36 -12.62 9.08
C PHE A 45 0.16 -13.50 8.69
N PHE A 46 -0.70 -13.03 7.79
CA PHE A 46 -1.82 -13.80 7.26
C PHE A 46 -1.45 -14.71 6.09
N ALA A 47 -0.33 -14.43 5.40
CA ALA A 47 0.20 -15.22 4.30
C ALA A 47 0.63 -16.63 4.71
N GLY A 48 0.61 -17.56 3.74
CA GLY A 48 1.19 -18.88 3.90
C GLY A 48 2.71 -18.82 4.00
N LYS A 49 3.32 -19.78 4.71
CA LYS A 49 4.78 -19.83 4.89
C LYS A 49 5.52 -19.89 3.55
N ASN A 50 4.95 -20.61 2.57
CA ASN A 50 5.48 -20.78 1.22
C ASN A 50 4.40 -20.49 0.16
N GLU A 51 4.80 -20.20 -1.07
CA GLU A 51 3.93 -19.84 -2.22
C GLU A 51 2.81 -20.84 -2.51
N LYS A 52 2.97 -22.11 -2.10
CA LYS A 52 2.02 -23.20 -2.34
C LYS A 52 1.26 -23.63 -1.09
N MET A 53 1.54 -23.00 0.05
CA MET A 53 0.78 -23.23 1.27
C MET A 53 -0.27 -22.15 1.39
N GLU A 54 -1.51 -22.57 1.64
CA GLU A 54 -2.56 -21.62 1.99
C GLU A 54 -2.20 -20.94 3.31
N GLY A 55 -2.34 -19.62 3.33
CA GLY A 55 -2.18 -18.84 4.55
C GLY A 55 -3.38 -19.02 5.47
N ARG A 56 -3.45 -18.17 6.49
CA ARG A 56 -4.64 -18.07 7.35
C ARG A 56 -5.87 -17.61 6.56
N ILE A 57 -5.65 -16.89 5.47
CA ILE A 57 -6.69 -16.46 4.53
C ILE A 57 -6.49 -17.26 3.23
N PRO A 58 -7.43 -18.15 2.86
CA PRO A 58 -7.32 -18.90 1.62
C PRO A 58 -7.44 -17.97 0.42
N SER A 59 -6.64 -18.23 -0.62
CA SER A 59 -6.73 -17.48 -1.87
C SER A 59 -8.05 -17.73 -2.57
N LEU A 60 -8.66 -16.69 -3.15
CA LEU A 60 -9.88 -16.85 -3.93
C LEU A 60 -9.56 -17.46 -5.30
N LYS A 61 -9.99 -18.71 -5.50
CA LYS A 61 -9.82 -19.48 -6.74
C LYS A 61 -11.17 -19.58 -7.47
N ILE A 62 -11.34 -18.85 -8.56
CA ILE A 62 -12.59 -18.85 -9.35
C ILE A 62 -12.41 -19.74 -10.58
N PRO A 63 -13.14 -20.86 -10.71
CA PRO A 63 -13.08 -21.69 -11.91
C PRO A 63 -13.84 -21.02 -13.08
N LEU A 64 -13.20 -20.91 -14.24
CA LEU A 64 -13.83 -20.42 -15.47
C LEU A 64 -13.50 -21.36 -16.64
N TRP A 65 -14.45 -22.22 -17.01
CA TRP A 65 -14.33 -23.20 -18.11
C TRP A 65 -13.06 -24.07 -18.03
N LYS A 66 -12.05 -23.76 -18.85
CA LYS A 66 -10.74 -24.47 -18.93
C LYS A 66 -9.66 -23.81 -18.07
N TYR A 67 -9.96 -22.68 -17.44
CA TYR A 67 -9.05 -21.86 -16.66
C TYR A 67 -9.50 -21.75 -15.20
N ARG A 68 -8.56 -21.40 -14.33
CA ARG A 68 -8.75 -21.07 -12.92
C ARG A 68 -8.13 -19.70 -12.70
N PHE A 69 -8.93 -18.76 -12.22
CA PHE A 69 -8.46 -17.44 -11.81
C PHE A 69 -8.04 -17.53 -10.36
N HIS A 70 -6.78 -17.19 -10.08
CA HIS A 70 -6.26 -17.05 -8.73
C HIS A 70 -6.18 -15.56 -8.43
N LEU A 71 -7.12 -15.06 -7.63
CA LEU A 71 -7.11 -13.67 -7.24
C LEU A 71 -6.08 -13.49 -6.14
N HIS A 72 -4.93 -12.92 -6.50
CA HIS A 72 -3.92 -12.51 -5.54
C HIS A 72 -4.44 -11.34 -4.70
N HIS A 73 -4.13 -11.34 -3.41
CA HIS A 73 -4.54 -10.26 -2.51
C HIS A 73 -3.96 -8.89 -2.93
N TRP A 74 -2.77 -8.84 -3.54
CA TRP A 74 -2.21 -7.59 -4.06
C TRP A 74 -3.09 -6.99 -5.16
N LEU A 75 -3.67 -7.83 -6.02
CA LEU A 75 -4.54 -7.38 -7.11
C LEU A 75 -5.89 -6.91 -6.57
N ALA A 76 -6.45 -7.65 -5.61
CA ALA A 76 -7.71 -7.28 -4.96
C ALA A 76 -7.59 -5.95 -4.20
N VAL A 77 -6.57 -5.81 -3.35
CA VAL A 77 -6.35 -4.61 -2.53
C VAL A 77 -5.93 -3.43 -3.41
N GLY A 78 -5.00 -3.62 -4.35
CA GLY A 78 -4.58 -2.57 -5.27
C GLY A 78 -5.73 -2.07 -6.14
N GLY A 79 -6.54 -2.98 -6.69
CA GLY A 79 -7.74 -2.65 -7.45
C GLY A 79 -8.77 -1.87 -6.63
N ALA A 80 -9.03 -2.32 -5.39
CA ALA A 80 -9.95 -1.63 -4.49
C ALA A 80 -9.46 -0.21 -4.14
N MET A 81 -8.16 -0.03 -3.87
CA MET A 81 -7.58 1.29 -3.60
C MET A 81 -7.71 2.25 -4.79
N ILE A 82 -7.43 1.76 -6.00
CA ILE A 82 -7.57 2.54 -7.24
C ILE A 82 -9.05 2.92 -7.44
N ALA A 83 -9.97 1.96 -7.27
CA ALA A 83 -11.39 2.21 -7.40
C ALA A 83 -11.88 3.26 -6.40
N VAL A 84 -11.51 3.15 -5.12
CA VAL A 84 -11.89 4.15 -4.11
C VAL A 84 -11.35 5.52 -4.49
N LYS A 85 -10.10 5.62 -4.95
CA LYS A 85 -9.48 6.89 -5.33
C LYS A 85 -10.14 7.54 -6.55
N ILE A 86 -10.49 6.75 -7.57
CA ILE A 86 -11.10 7.24 -8.82
C ILE A 86 -12.56 7.62 -8.61
N TYR A 87 -13.34 6.73 -7.98
CA TYR A 87 -14.77 6.90 -7.82
C TYR A 87 -15.16 7.71 -6.59
N GLY A 88 -14.20 8.12 -5.76
CA GLY A 88 -14.44 8.94 -4.57
C GLY A 88 -15.36 8.28 -3.55
N ILE A 89 -15.43 6.95 -3.55
CA ILE A 89 -16.41 6.18 -2.76
C ILE A 89 -16.23 6.44 -1.26
N PHE A 90 -14.99 6.64 -0.83
CA PHE A 90 -14.63 6.97 0.54
C PHE A 90 -13.44 7.95 0.56
N ASP A 91 -13.46 8.90 1.50
CA ASP A 91 -12.29 9.70 1.83
C ASP A 91 -11.32 8.86 2.67
N LEU A 92 -10.57 8.02 1.97
CA LEU A 92 -9.65 7.08 2.56
C LEU A 92 -8.41 7.85 3.04
N ASN A 93 -8.22 7.93 4.36
CA ASN A 93 -7.05 8.58 4.97
C ASN A 93 -5.76 8.07 4.29
N SER A 94 -4.83 8.99 4.01
CA SER A 94 -3.55 8.68 3.34
C SER A 94 -2.80 7.52 4.00
N PHE A 95 -2.93 7.35 5.31
CA PHE A 95 -2.38 6.22 6.04
C PHE A 95 -2.89 4.87 5.53
N PHE A 96 -4.20 4.71 5.32
CA PHE A 96 -4.77 3.46 4.80
C PHE A 96 -4.36 3.19 3.36
N PHE A 97 -4.08 4.25 2.59
CA PHE A 97 -3.50 4.09 1.26
C PHE A 97 -2.08 3.51 1.36
N TRP A 98 -1.24 4.03 2.25
CA TRP A 98 0.09 3.48 2.49
C TRP A 98 0.03 2.06 3.07
N LEU A 99 -0.91 1.78 3.96
CA LEU A 99 -1.15 0.44 4.50
C LEU A 99 -1.52 -0.56 3.40
N GLY A 100 -2.47 -0.22 2.53
CA GLY A 100 -2.82 -1.06 1.39
C GLY A 100 -1.65 -1.24 0.41
N GLY A 101 -0.83 -0.20 0.22
CA GLY A 101 0.43 -0.30 -0.54
C GLY A 101 1.38 -1.34 0.07
N GLY A 102 1.48 -1.43 1.39
CA GLY A 102 2.27 -2.46 2.08
C GLY A 102 1.76 -3.88 1.80
N VAL A 103 0.44 -4.05 1.78
CA VAL A 103 -0.20 -5.33 1.42
C VAL A 103 0.12 -5.70 -0.03
N VAL A 104 0.06 -4.74 -0.96
CA VAL A 104 0.43 -4.95 -2.37
C VAL A 104 1.91 -5.33 -2.50
N LEU A 105 2.80 -4.62 -1.82
CA LEU A 105 4.25 -4.90 -1.84
C LEU A 105 4.55 -6.31 -1.35
N GLN A 106 3.88 -6.78 -0.30
CA GLN A 106 4.09 -8.15 0.18
C GLN A 106 3.74 -9.17 -0.89
N GLY A 107 2.60 -9.00 -1.56
CA GLY A 107 2.19 -9.90 -2.64
C GLY A 107 3.13 -9.91 -3.84
N ILE A 108 3.74 -8.77 -4.18
CA ILE A 108 4.70 -8.67 -5.29
C ILE A 108 6.08 -9.19 -4.90
N LEU A 109 6.58 -8.85 -3.71
CA LEU A 109 7.94 -9.17 -3.28
C LEU A 109 8.10 -10.60 -2.74
N CYS A 110 7.06 -11.21 -2.17
CA CYS A 110 7.16 -12.55 -1.56
C CYS A 110 6.75 -13.71 -2.46
N TYR A 111 6.13 -13.46 -3.61
CA TYR A 111 5.56 -14.51 -4.45
C TYR A 111 6.09 -14.40 -5.89
N ASN A 112 6.88 -15.36 -6.35
CA ASN A 112 7.42 -15.35 -7.71
C ASN A 112 6.32 -15.42 -8.80
N ASN A 113 5.17 -15.98 -8.46
CA ASN A 113 4.01 -16.08 -9.34
C ASN A 113 3.03 -14.90 -9.22
N TRP A 114 3.43 -13.77 -8.62
CA TRP A 114 2.58 -12.60 -8.41
C TRP A 114 1.90 -12.12 -9.71
N HIS A 115 2.60 -12.21 -10.84
CA HIS A 115 2.13 -11.81 -12.17
C HIS A 115 1.18 -12.83 -12.82
N LYS A 116 1.11 -14.06 -12.29
CA LYS A 116 0.28 -15.14 -12.83
C LYS A 116 -1.06 -15.18 -12.11
N VAL A 117 -2.07 -14.64 -12.76
CA VAL A 117 -3.46 -14.61 -12.27
C VAL A 117 -4.30 -15.74 -12.88
N ILE A 118 -3.95 -16.19 -14.10
CA ILE A 118 -4.72 -17.18 -14.86
C ILE A 118 -3.91 -18.48 -14.96
N TYR A 119 -4.53 -19.58 -14.54
CA TYR A 119 -3.96 -20.92 -14.64
C TYR A 119 -4.86 -21.82 -15.49
N ARG A 120 -4.28 -22.75 -16.26
CA ARG A 120 -5.05 -23.79 -16.95
C ARG A 120 -5.45 -24.86 -15.95
N LYS A 121 -6.67 -25.40 -16.06
CA LYS A 121 -7.22 -26.40 -15.11
C LYS A 121 -6.36 -27.67 -14.95
N GLN A 122 -5.52 -27.97 -15.94
CA GLN A 122 -4.59 -29.12 -15.94
C GLN A 122 -3.24 -28.82 -15.27
N ASP A 123 -2.92 -27.56 -14.97
CA ASP A 123 -1.66 -27.21 -14.31
C ASP A 123 -1.76 -27.53 -12.81
N ARG A 124 -1.10 -28.62 -12.38
CA ARG A 124 -1.08 -29.10 -10.98
C ARG A 124 -0.20 -28.23 -10.06
N ARG A 125 0.28 -27.08 -10.52
CA ARG A 125 1.20 -26.18 -9.79
C ARG A 125 0.50 -25.12 -8.94
N VAL A 126 -0.78 -25.32 -8.60
CA VAL A 126 -1.63 -24.36 -7.85
C VAL A 126 -2.28 -25.01 -6.65
#